data_AF-A0A7Y4SZI5-F1
#
_entry.id   AF-A0A7Y4SZI5-F1
#
_cell.length_a   1.000
_cell.length_b   1.000
_cell.length_c   1.000
_cell.angle_alpha   90.00
_cell.angle_beta   90.00
_cell.angle_gamma   90.00
#
_symmetry.space_group_name_H-M   'P 1'
#
loop_
_entity.id
_entity.type
_entity.pdbx_description
1 polymer ?
#
loop_
_entity_poly.entity_id
_entity_poly.type
_entity_poly.pdbx_seq_one_letter_code
_entity_poly.pdbx_strand_id
1 'polypeptide(L)'
;MQSICAALASRRKDGQAPGRVLFASPRHGDGTTTVAACTAVALHRNLRTPVALVEANPFSPALSAYAGCPPTPGFAEVLREEAAGDQVLRESLVLGLSLLPAGSLRAAELVDWRGQQARLLLEDGLRAFSFALIDVPPLLDRPVGRLLFEFGDLAVLVVRAGVTTKPDARAALRVLEESGVPLAGVVLNRFKKPLTFP
;
A
#
# COMPACT_ATOMS: atom_id res chain seq x y z
N MET A 1 -7.58 12.61 5.73
CA MET A 1 -8.07 11.31 5.24
C MET A 1 -9.24 11.45 4.27
N GLN A 2 -10.31 12.18 4.58
CA GLN A 2 -11.44 12.32 3.65
C GLN A 2 -11.03 12.82 2.25
N SER A 3 -10.10 13.77 2.15
CA SER A 3 -9.61 14.30 0.87
C SER A 3 -8.92 13.25 0.00
N ILE A 4 -8.13 12.31 0.58
CA ILE A 4 -7.47 11.26 -0.22
C ILE A 4 -8.48 10.21 -0.66
N CYS A 5 -9.43 9.82 0.19
CA CYS A 5 -10.51 8.90 -0.21
C CYS A 5 -11.34 9.47 -1.35
N ALA A 6 -11.69 10.76 -1.30
CA ALA A 6 -12.41 11.44 -2.38
C ALA A 6 -11.59 11.48 -3.68
N ALA A 7 -10.30 11.80 -3.60
CA ALA A 7 -9.42 11.81 -4.77
C ALA A 7 -9.25 10.42 -5.42
N LEU A 8 -9.18 9.36 -4.61
CA LEU A 8 -9.14 7.98 -5.10
C LEU A 8 -10.49 7.56 -5.71
N ALA A 9 -11.59 7.89 -5.06
CA ALA A 9 -12.94 7.60 -5.54
C ALA A 9 -13.24 8.29 -6.88
N SER A 10 -12.89 9.58 -7.03
CA SER A 10 -13.13 10.34 -8.26
C SER A 10 -12.31 9.86 -9.45
N ARG A 11 -11.19 9.16 -9.20
CA ARG A 11 -10.34 8.60 -10.26
C ARG A 11 -10.78 7.20 -10.69
N ARG A 12 -11.67 6.56 -9.93
CA ARG A 12 -12.22 5.25 -10.29
C ARG A 12 -13.53 5.44 -11.06
N LYS A 13 -13.63 4.82 -12.23
CA LYS A 13 -14.89 4.77 -12.99
C LYS A 13 -15.67 3.51 -12.60
N ASP A 14 -17.00 3.62 -12.57
CA ASP A 14 -17.88 2.48 -12.29
C ASP A 14 -17.67 1.36 -13.31
N GLY A 15 -17.61 0.11 -12.81
CA GLY A 15 -17.45 -1.08 -13.64
C GLY A 15 -16.03 -1.39 -14.13
N GLN A 16 -15.01 -0.62 -13.73
CA GLN A 16 -13.61 -0.91 -14.03
C GLN A 16 -12.96 -1.84 -12.99
N ALA A 17 -11.83 -2.45 -13.40
CA ALA A 17 -10.93 -3.24 -12.58
C ALA A 17 -10.61 -2.57 -11.23
N PRO A 18 -10.11 -3.32 -10.22
CA PRO A 18 -9.76 -2.76 -8.92
C PRO A 18 -8.85 -1.55 -9.10
N GLY A 19 -9.12 -0.46 -8.38
CA GLY A 19 -8.14 0.62 -8.31
C GLY A 19 -6.96 0.16 -7.46
N ARG A 20 -5.84 -0.22 -8.08
CA ARG A 20 -4.61 -0.61 -7.38
C ARG A 20 -3.83 0.66 -7.03
N VAL A 21 -3.76 0.97 -5.75
CA VAL A 21 -3.19 2.22 -5.24
C VAL A 21 -1.97 1.91 -4.40
N LEU A 22 -0.81 2.34 -4.86
CA LEU A 22 0.45 2.20 -4.15
C LEU A 22 0.57 3.28 -3.09
N PHE A 23 0.84 2.89 -1.85
CA PHE A 23 1.23 3.80 -0.78
C PHE A 23 2.73 3.68 -0.59
N ALA A 24 3.44 4.77 -0.79
CA ALA A 24 4.89 4.83 -0.68
C ALA A 24 5.32 6.00 0.21
N SER A 25 6.51 5.92 0.79
CA SER A 25 7.16 7.06 1.44
C SER A 25 8.60 7.22 0.97
N PRO A 26 9.21 8.41 1.17
CA PRO A 26 10.65 8.57 0.95
C PRO A 26 11.47 7.65 1.85
N ARG A 27 11.17 7.63 3.16
CA ARG A 27 11.99 6.94 4.18
C ARG A 27 11.16 6.06 5.10
N HIS A 28 11.84 5.13 5.77
CA HIS A 28 11.27 4.32 6.85
C HIS A 28 10.76 5.23 7.99
N GLY A 29 9.60 4.89 8.56
CA GLY A 29 9.02 5.63 9.69
C GLY A 29 8.17 6.85 9.32
N ASP A 30 7.95 7.12 8.03
CA ASP A 30 7.03 8.18 7.57
C ASP A 30 5.55 7.85 7.81
N GLY A 31 5.27 6.56 8.09
CA GLY A 31 3.94 6.07 8.52
C GLY A 31 3.04 5.61 7.38
N THR A 32 3.63 5.16 6.27
CA THR A 32 2.94 4.62 5.08
C THR A 32 1.92 3.55 5.43
N THR A 33 2.33 2.51 6.15
CA THR A 33 1.48 1.40 6.61
C THR A 33 0.25 1.88 7.37
N THR A 34 0.41 2.81 8.31
CA THR A 34 -0.70 3.39 9.07
C THR A 34 -1.64 4.18 8.16
N VAL A 35 -1.10 5.00 7.26
CA VAL A 35 -1.92 5.80 6.34
C VAL A 35 -2.67 4.89 5.36
N ALA A 36 -2.03 3.85 4.83
CA ALA A 36 -2.67 2.86 3.96
C ALA A 36 -3.83 2.14 4.68
N ALA A 37 -3.59 1.63 5.89
CA ALA A 37 -4.62 0.98 6.70
C ALA A 37 -5.79 1.90 7.04
N CYS A 38 -5.53 3.13 7.49
CA CYS A 38 -6.57 4.11 7.75
C CYS A 38 -7.34 4.49 6.48
N THR A 39 -6.68 4.53 5.33
CA THR A 39 -7.33 4.77 4.03
C THR A 39 -8.23 3.63 3.63
N ALA A 40 -7.81 2.38 3.84
CA ALA A 40 -8.60 1.21 3.52
C ALA A 40 -9.91 1.19 4.32
N VAL A 41 -9.82 1.41 5.63
CA VAL A 41 -10.97 1.52 6.52
C VAL A 41 -11.89 2.67 6.11
N ALA A 42 -11.34 3.84 5.80
CA ALA A 42 -12.13 4.99 5.40
C ALA A 42 -12.84 4.81 4.06
N LEU A 43 -12.18 4.22 3.05
CA LEU A 43 -12.79 3.89 1.76
C LEU A 43 -13.94 2.91 1.94
N HIS A 44 -13.73 1.82 2.66
CA HIS A 44 -14.77 0.83 2.92
C HIS A 44 -15.97 1.44 3.64
N ARG A 45 -15.74 2.22 4.71
CA ARG A 45 -16.81 2.86 5.49
C ARG A 45 -17.62 3.87 4.69
N ASN A 46 -16.96 4.67 3.85
CA ASN A 46 -17.61 5.74 3.09
C ASN A 46 -18.34 5.22 1.85
N LEU A 47 -17.76 4.23 1.15
CA LEU A 47 -18.27 3.76 -0.15
C LEU A 47 -18.99 2.41 -0.07
N ARG A 48 -18.95 1.72 1.08
CA ARG A 48 -19.56 0.39 1.29
C ARG A 48 -19.11 -0.64 0.25
N THR A 49 -17.82 -0.62 -0.06
CA THR A 49 -17.23 -1.40 -1.16
C THR A 49 -16.10 -2.29 -0.63
N PRO A 50 -15.87 -3.50 -1.19
CA PRO A 50 -14.79 -4.37 -0.73
C PRO A 50 -13.42 -3.72 -0.98
N VAL A 51 -12.56 -3.74 0.03
CA VAL A 51 -11.19 -3.20 -0.06
C VAL A 51 -10.20 -4.28 0.35
N ALA A 52 -9.12 -4.44 -0.42
CA ALA A 52 -7.96 -5.22 -0.03
C ALA A 52 -6.84 -4.27 0.42
N LEU A 53 -6.20 -4.61 1.53
CA LEU A 53 -4.95 -4.01 1.99
C LEU A 53 -3.84 -5.05 1.85
N VAL A 54 -2.81 -4.74 1.09
CA VAL A 54 -1.69 -5.64 0.80
C VAL A 54 -0.43 -5.09 1.43
N GLU A 55 0.17 -5.86 2.33
CA GLU A 55 1.46 -5.55 2.93
C GLU A 55 2.60 -6.01 2.02
N ALA A 56 3.03 -5.16 1.09
CA ALA A 56 4.14 -5.46 0.18
C ALA A 56 5.49 -4.95 0.71
N ASN A 57 5.56 -4.55 1.98
CA ASN A 57 6.77 -4.14 2.67
C ASN A 57 7.17 -5.14 3.77
N PRO A 58 7.91 -6.20 3.41
CA PRO A 58 8.27 -7.25 4.35
C PRO A 58 9.47 -6.89 5.25
N PHE A 59 10.09 -5.71 5.06
CA PHE A 59 11.24 -5.29 5.86
C PHE A 59 10.84 -4.79 7.26
N SER A 60 9.57 -4.41 7.44
CA SER A 60 9.05 -3.92 8.73
C SER A 60 7.54 -4.19 8.82
N PRO A 61 7.11 -5.47 8.77
CA PRO A 61 5.69 -5.81 8.74
C PRO A 61 5.02 -5.45 10.06
N ALA A 62 3.82 -4.90 9.99
CA ALA A 62 3.00 -4.45 11.11
C ALA A 62 1.50 -4.74 10.92
N LEU A 63 1.01 -4.97 9.70
CA LEU A 63 -0.42 -5.08 9.44
C LEU A 63 -1.06 -6.32 10.07
N SER A 64 -0.37 -7.46 10.07
CA SER A 64 -0.85 -8.68 10.73
C SER A 64 -1.11 -8.46 12.22
N ALA A 65 -0.19 -7.78 12.91
CA ALA A 65 -0.33 -7.40 14.31
C ALA A 65 -1.48 -6.42 14.53
N TYR A 66 -1.64 -5.41 13.65
CA TYR A 66 -2.76 -4.47 13.73
C TYR A 66 -4.12 -5.13 13.50
N ALA A 67 -4.19 -6.16 12.66
CA ALA A 67 -5.41 -6.89 12.35
C ALA A 67 -5.66 -8.08 13.29
N GLY A 68 -4.72 -8.41 14.19
CA GLY A 68 -4.84 -9.59 15.05
C GLY A 68 -4.89 -10.92 14.30
N CYS A 69 -4.25 -11.00 13.13
CA CYS A 69 -4.22 -12.21 12.31
C CYS A 69 -2.81 -12.82 12.25
N PRO A 70 -2.67 -14.13 11.96
CA PRO A 70 -1.35 -14.72 11.77
C PRO A 70 -0.57 -14.03 10.63
N PRO A 71 0.76 -13.86 10.77
CA PRO A 71 1.59 -13.16 9.79
C PRO A 71 1.91 -14.00 8.55
N THR A 72 1.76 -15.33 8.63
CA THR A 72 2.04 -16.29 7.55
C THR A 72 0.90 -17.29 7.38
N PRO A 73 0.67 -17.81 6.16
CA PRO A 73 1.28 -17.37 4.90
C PRO A 73 0.78 -15.97 4.48
N GLY A 74 1.62 -15.24 3.73
CA GLY A 74 1.39 -13.89 3.24
C GLY A 74 2.02 -13.65 1.87
N PHE A 75 2.25 -12.39 1.51
CA PHE A 75 2.74 -11.99 0.18
C PHE A 75 4.05 -12.70 -0.20
N ALA A 76 5.01 -12.79 0.72
CA ALA A 76 6.29 -13.47 0.49
C ALA A 76 6.13 -14.97 0.16
N GLU A 77 5.18 -15.67 0.79
CA GLU A 77 4.90 -17.08 0.47
C GLU A 77 4.24 -17.23 -0.91
N VAL A 78 3.42 -16.27 -1.35
CA VAL A 78 2.86 -16.26 -2.71
C VAL A 78 3.95 -16.08 -3.76
N LEU A 79 4.90 -15.16 -3.52
CA LEU A 79 6.05 -14.96 -4.42
C LEU A 79 6.87 -16.24 -4.58
N ARG A 80 6.89 -17.11 -3.56
CA ARG A 80 7.62 -18.39 -3.56
C ARG A 80 6.82 -19.58 -4.09
N GLU A 81 5.59 -19.39 -4.56
CA GLU A 81 4.70 -20.50 -4.94
C GLU A 81 4.40 -21.48 -3.78
N GLU A 82 4.60 -21.05 -2.53
CA GLU A 82 4.34 -21.87 -1.34
C GLU A 82 2.90 -21.70 -0.82
N ALA A 83 2.18 -20.69 -1.32
CA ALA A 83 0.77 -20.45 -0.99
C ALA A 83 0.03 -19.84 -2.19
N ALA A 84 -1.26 -20.17 -2.33
CA ALA A 84 -2.12 -19.56 -3.34
C ALA A 84 -2.72 -18.22 -2.85
N GLY A 85 -3.05 -17.33 -3.78
CA GLY A 85 -3.52 -15.96 -3.47
C GLY A 85 -4.82 -15.91 -2.65
N ASP A 86 -5.72 -16.86 -2.87
CA ASP A 86 -6.97 -17.02 -2.12
C ASP A 86 -6.76 -17.51 -0.68
N GLN A 87 -5.68 -18.25 -0.43
CA GLN A 87 -5.32 -18.77 0.90
C GLN A 87 -4.70 -17.70 1.81
N VAL A 88 -4.14 -16.64 1.24
CA VAL A 88 -3.39 -15.62 1.99
C VAL A 88 -4.17 -14.34 2.28
N LEU A 89 -5.27 -14.11 1.56
CA LEU A 89 -6.21 -13.02 1.84
C LEU A 89 -7.08 -13.37 3.04
N ARG A 90 -7.07 -12.51 4.05
CA ARG A 90 -7.77 -12.72 5.31
C ARG A 90 -8.78 -11.64 5.53
N GLU A 91 -9.97 -11.97 6.03
CA GLU A 91 -10.83 -10.94 6.57
C GLU A 91 -10.16 -10.26 7.76
N SER A 92 -10.15 -8.93 7.76
CA SER A 92 -9.68 -8.15 8.91
C SER A 92 -10.78 -8.07 9.98
N LEU A 93 -10.46 -7.47 11.13
CA LEU A 93 -11.46 -7.14 12.16
C LEU A 93 -12.55 -6.18 11.66
N VAL A 94 -12.36 -5.54 10.51
CA VAL A 94 -13.37 -4.72 9.84
C VAL A 94 -14.00 -5.55 8.73
N LEU A 95 -15.28 -5.92 8.90
CA LEU A 95 -16.06 -6.63 7.88
C LEU A 95 -15.99 -5.89 6.54
N GLY A 96 -15.76 -6.62 5.45
CA GLY A 96 -15.61 -6.06 4.10
C GLY A 96 -14.24 -5.44 3.77
N LEU A 97 -13.28 -5.51 4.71
CA LEU A 97 -11.87 -5.22 4.47
C LEU A 97 -11.06 -6.52 4.59
N SER A 98 -10.35 -6.87 3.52
CA SER A 98 -9.41 -7.99 3.52
C SER A 98 -7.97 -7.50 3.64
N LEU A 99 -7.15 -8.28 4.32
CA LEU A 99 -5.73 -8.06 4.53
C LEU A 99 -4.92 -9.21 3.93
N LEU A 100 -3.89 -8.86 3.18
CA LEU A 100 -2.80 -9.76 2.82
C LEU A 100 -1.55 -9.35 3.62
N PRO A 101 -1.13 -10.13 4.64
CA PRO A 101 0.06 -9.82 5.42
C PRO A 101 1.34 -10.03 4.60
N ALA A 102 2.47 -9.48 5.06
CA ALA A 102 3.71 -9.55 4.29
C ALA A 102 4.27 -10.95 4.13
N GLY A 103 4.00 -11.85 5.09
CA GLY A 103 4.63 -13.16 5.15
C GLY A 103 6.02 -13.14 5.76
N SER A 104 6.78 -14.22 5.57
CA SER A 104 8.15 -14.35 6.06
C SER A 104 9.17 -14.07 4.96
N LEU A 105 9.93 -12.98 5.10
CA LEU A 105 11.00 -12.60 4.17
C LEU A 105 12.22 -13.53 4.27
N ARG A 106 12.69 -14.06 3.14
CA ARG A 106 14.00 -14.71 2.97
C ARG A 106 14.90 -13.91 2.03
N ALA A 107 16.22 -13.98 2.22
CA ALA A 107 17.18 -13.15 1.49
C ALA A 107 17.15 -13.31 -0.05
N ALA A 108 16.77 -14.49 -0.56
CA ALA A 108 16.67 -14.76 -2.00
C ALA A 108 15.48 -14.05 -2.70
N GLU A 109 14.53 -13.51 -1.94
CA GLU A 109 13.20 -13.10 -2.43
C GLU A 109 13.13 -11.65 -2.92
N LEU A 110 14.21 -10.88 -2.80
CA LEU A 110 14.23 -9.48 -3.26
C LEU A 110 14.16 -9.35 -4.79
N VAL A 111 14.31 -10.45 -5.53
CA VAL A 111 14.39 -10.42 -7.00
C VAL A 111 13.06 -10.82 -7.65
N ASP A 112 12.17 -11.53 -6.93
CA ASP A 112 10.99 -12.17 -7.53
C ASP A 112 9.69 -11.37 -7.38
N TRP A 113 9.79 -10.07 -7.07
CA TRP A 113 8.60 -9.22 -6.87
C TRP A 113 7.84 -8.95 -8.18
N ARG A 114 8.36 -9.42 -9.32
CA ARG A 114 7.76 -9.38 -10.66
C ARG A 114 7.37 -10.76 -11.20
N GLY A 115 7.51 -11.81 -10.38
CA GLY A 115 7.22 -13.18 -10.77
C GLY A 115 5.77 -13.39 -11.20
N GLN A 116 5.52 -14.50 -11.89
CA GLN A 116 4.19 -14.84 -12.40
C GLN A 116 3.13 -14.85 -11.29
N GLN A 117 3.46 -15.36 -10.09
CA GLN A 117 2.51 -15.38 -8.98
C GLN A 117 2.17 -14.00 -8.43
N ALA A 118 3.15 -13.07 -8.40
CA ALA A 118 2.90 -11.69 -8.02
C ALA A 118 1.86 -11.06 -8.97
N ARG A 119 2.01 -11.31 -10.28
CA ARG A 119 1.05 -10.87 -11.30
C ARG A 119 -0.32 -11.49 -11.08
N LEU A 120 -0.40 -12.82 -10.99
CA LEU A 120 -1.67 -13.53 -10.78
C LEU A 120 -2.38 -13.03 -9.52
N LEU A 121 -1.68 -12.83 -8.42
CA LEU A 121 -2.26 -12.29 -7.20
C LEU A 121 -2.74 -10.84 -7.39
N LEU A 122 -1.86 -9.92 -7.83
CA LEU A 122 -2.14 -8.49 -7.84
C LEU A 122 -3.08 -8.07 -8.98
N GLU A 123 -3.10 -8.81 -10.09
CA GLU A 123 -3.96 -8.53 -11.26
C GLU A 123 -5.26 -9.33 -11.22
N ASP A 124 -5.23 -10.61 -10.84
CA ASP A 124 -6.40 -11.50 -10.87
C ASP A 124 -6.99 -11.75 -9.48
N GLY A 125 -6.14 -12.08 -8.50
CA GLY A 125 -6.56 -12.37 -7.13
C GLY A 125 -7.25 -11.21 -6.43
N LEU A 126 -6.97 -9.97 -6.87
CA LEU A 126 -7.59 -8.77 -6.31
C LEU A 126 -8.82 -8.26 -7.07
N ARG A 127 -9.27 -8.95 -8.14
CA ARG A 127 -10.40 -8.52 -8.98
C ARG A 127 -11.73 -8.36 -8.24
N ALA A 128 -11.93 -9.13 -7.17
CA ALA A 128 -13.15 -9.04 -6.35
C ALA A 128 -13.21 -7.75 -5.52
N PHE A 129 -12.10 -7.01 -5.41
CA PHE A 129 -12.03 -5.78 -4.64
C PHE A 129 -12.25 -4.56 -5.50
N SER A 130 -12.86 -3.57 -4.88
CA SER A 130 -13.01 -2.26 -5.48
C SER A 130 -11.72 -1.46 -5.42
N PHE A 131 -10.99 -1.57 -4.31
CA PHE A 131 -9.68 -0.97 -4.16
C PHE A 131 -8.71 -2.00 -3.61
N ALA A 132 -7.50 -1.98 -4.15
CA ALA A 132 -6.36 -2.72 -3.62
C ALA A 132 -5.31 -1.69 -3.19
N LEU A 133 -5.16 -1.48 -1.88
CA LEU A 133 -4.16 -0.56 -1.35
C LEU A 133 -2.89 -1.34 -1.03
N ILE A 134 -1.79 -1.01 -1.69
CA ILE A 134 -0.54 -1.78 -1.60
C ILE A 134 0.48 -0.92 -0.83
N ASP A 135 0.87 -1.37 0.37
CA ASP A 135 1.89 -0.72 1.20
C ASP A 135 3.29 -1.15 0.73
N VAL A 136 3.98 -0.27 0.01
CA VAL A 136 5.28 -0.57 -0.60
C VAL A 136 6.44 -0.10 0.29
N PRO A 137 7.64 -0.72 0.17
CA PRO A 137 8.82 -0.27 0.91
C PRO A 137 9.18 1.20 0.63
N PRO A 138 9.86 1.88 1.57
CA PRO A 138 10.30 3.25 1.37
C PRO A 138 11.24 3.40 0.16
N LEU A 139 10.94 4.37 -0.72
CA LEU A 139 11.51 4.45 -2.06
C LEU A 139 13.00 4.78 -2.10
N LEU A 140 13.49 5.54 -1.10
CA LEU A 140 14.90 5.93 -1.03
C LEU A 140 15.74 4.94 -0.22
N ASP A 141 15.13 4.21 0.71
CA ASP A 141 15.83 3.22 1.54
C ASP A 141 15.85 1.83 0.89
N ARG A 142 14.82 1.49 0.12
CA ARG A 142 14.59 0.15 -0.44
C ARG A 142 14.20 0.24 -1.93
N PRO A 143 15.16 0.44 -2.84
CA PRO A 143 14.89 0.55 -4.28
C PRO A 143 14.13 -0.63 -4.89
N VAL A 144 14.24 -1.83 -4.30
CA VAL A 144 13.47 -3.02 -4.70
C VAL A 144 11.96 -2.80 -4.68
N GLY A 145 11.45 -1.94 -3.78
CA GLY A 145 10.01 -1.62 -3.72
C GLY A 145 9.49 -0.97 -5.00
N ARG A 146 10.37 -0.38 -5.81
CA ARG A 146 10.02 0.22 -7.11
C ARG A 146 9.61 -0.81 -8.15
N LEU A 147 9.94 -2.09 -7.95
CA LEU A 147 9.47 -3.17 -8.84
C LEU A 147 7.94 -3.28 -8.81
N LEU A 148 7.29 -2.92 -7.70
CA LEU A 148 5.84 -2.97 -7.54
C LEU A 148 5.09 -1.89 -8.32
N PHE A 149 5.80 -0.91 -8.89
CA PHE A 149 5.19 0.17 -9.67
C PHE A 149 4.42 -0.34 -10.90
N GLU A 150 4.85 -1.45 -11.50
CA GLU A 150 4.15 -2.03 -12.65
C GLU A 150 2.73 -2.53 -12.32
N PHE A 151 2.45 -2.79 -11.03
CA PHE A 151 1.16 -3.28 -10.56
C PHE A 151 0.23 -2.17 -10.05
N GLY A 152 0.71 -0.93 -10.01
CA GLY A 152 -0.05 0.22 -9.51
C GLY A 152 -0.73 1.01 -10.61
N ASP A 153 -2.01 1.31 -10.44
CA ASP A 153 -2.74 2.24 -11.29
C ASP A 153 -2.57 3.70 -10.83
N LEU A 154 -2.36 3.89 -9.52
CA LEU A 154 -2.17 5.18 -8.88
C LEU A 154 -1.15 5.07 -7.74
N ALA A 155 -0.49 6.19 -7.43
CA ALA A 155 0.38 6.29 -6.27
C ALA A 155 -0.06 7.38 -5.29
N VAL A 156 0.16 7.14 -4.00
CA VAL A 156 0.04 8.12 -2.92
C VAL A 156 1.38 8.20 -2.21
N LEU A 157 1.96 9.39 -2.16
CA LEU A 157 3.19 9.63 -1.42
C LEU A 157 2.86 10.08 0.00
N VAL A 158 3.38 9.37 1.00
CA VAL A 158 3.26 9.70 2.42
C VAL A 158 4.54 10.36 2.89
N VAL A 159 4.42 11.55 3.46
CA VAL A 159 5.54 12.31 4.03
C VAL A 159 5.23 12.69 5.47
N ARG A 160 6.23 12.70 6.35
CA ARG A 160 6.08 13.02 7.76
C ARG A 160 6.38 14.49 8.04
N ALA A 161 5.41 15.18 8.63
CA ALA A 161 5.54 16.57 9.04
C ALA A 161 6.74 16.77 9.98
N GLY A 162 7.55 17.79 9.68
CA GLY A 162 8.72 18.16 10.47
C GLY A 162 9.88 17.17 10.44
N VAL A 163 9.79 16.08 9.66
CA VAL A 163 10.85 15.05 9.58
C VAL A 163 11.28 14.79 8.15
N THR A 164 10.35 14.52 7.23
CA THR A 164 10.72 14.33 5.82
C THR A 164 11.24 15.63 5.24
N THR A 165 12.48 15.61 4.75
CA THR A 165 13.12 16.80 4.19
C THR A 165 12.56 17.12 2.80
N LYS A 166 12.64 18.39 2.39
CA LYS A 166 12.26 18.77 1.00
C LYS A 166 13.08 18.02 -0.06
N PRO A 167 14.42 17.84 0.09
CA PRO A 167 15.19 17.00 -0.82
C PRO A 167 14.68 15.56 -0.92
N ASP A 168 14.44 14.87 0.21
CA ASP A 168 13.94 13.48 0.19
C ASP A 168 12.55 13.39 -0.47
N ALA A 169 11.64 14.31 -0.15
CA ALA A 169 10.32 14.36 -0.78
C ALA A 169 10.42 14.54 -2.30
N ARG A 170 11.30 15.44 -2.77
CA ARG A 170 11.53 15.64 -4.21
C ARG A 170 12.18 14.42 -4.88
N ALA A 171 13.12 13.77 -4.22
CA ALA A 171 13.75 12.56 -4.74
C ALA A 171 12.73 11.42 -4.89
N ALA A 172 11.85 11.23 -3.90
CA ALA A 172 10.78 10.24 -3.96
C ALA A 172 9.75 10.56 -5.05
N LEU A 173 9.40 11.84 -5.24
CA LEU A 173 8.54 12.27 -6.34
C LEU A 173 9.15 11.95 -7.70
N ARG A 174 10.44 12.21 -7.91
CA ARG A 174 11.12 11.85 -9.17
C ARG A 174 11.08 10.36 -9.44
N VAL A 175 11.29 9.53 -8.40
CA VAL A 175 11.19 8.07 -8.52
C VAL A 175 9.78 7.62 -8.95
N LEU A 176 8.72 8.31 -8.48
CA LEU A 176 7.34 8.04 -8.90
C LEU A 176 7.05 8.58 -10.31
N GLU A 177 7.61 9.74 -10.68
CA GLU A 177 7.48 10.29 -12.04
C GLU A 177 8.15 9.38 -13.08
N GLU A 178 9.36 8.91 -12.78
CA GLU A 178 10.12 7.98 -13.63
C GLU A 178 9.44 6.61 -13.79
N SER A 179 8.58 6.21 -12.84
CA SER A 179 7.85 4.94 -12.94
C SER A 179 6.64 5.00 -13.88
N GLY A 180 6.18 6.20 -14.23
CA GLY A 180 4.98 6.42 -15.03
C GLY A 180 3.66 6.20 -14.28
N VAL A 181 3.68 5.80 -13.00
CA VAL A 181 2.46 5.62 -12.20
C VAL A 181 1.90 7.00 -11.82
N PRO A 182 0.65 7.34 -12.21
CA PRO A 182 0.08 8.64 -11.90
C PRO A 182 -0.04 8.90 -10.40
N LEU A 183 0.47 10.04 -9.94
CA LEU A 183 0.34 10.47 -8.55
C LEU A 183 -1.10 10.95 -8.27
N ALA A 184 -1.80 10.25 -7.38
CA ALA A 184 -3.12 10.65 -6.90
C ALA A 184 -3.03 11.81 -5.90
N GLY A 185 -1.96 11.87 -5.10
CA GLY A 185 -1.70 12.97 -4.18
C GLY A 185 -0.60 12.67 -3.15
N VAL A 186 -0.40 13.63 -2.24
CA VAL A 186 0.57 13.55 -1.14
C VAL A 186 -0.17 13.65 0.19
N VAL A 187 0.17 12.79 1.15
CA VAL A 187 -0.35 12.82 2.52
C VAL A 187 0.73 13.33 3.46
N LEU A 188 0.47 14.48 4.09
CA LEU A 188 1.29 14.99 5.18
C LEU A 188 0.86 14.34 6.51
N ASN A 189 1.61 13.33 6.94
CA ASN A 189 1.37 12.57 8.15
C ASN A 189 1.94 13.24 9.40
N ARG A 190 1.34 12.97 10.57
CA ARG A 190 1.75 13.49 11.90
C ARG A 190 1.85 15.02 11.99
N PHE A 191 1.11 15.73 11.14
CA PHE A 191 1.00 17.18 11.24
C PHE A 191 0.30 17.57 12.54
N LYS A 192 0.97 18.37 13.35
CA LYS A 192 0.38 19.03 14.53
C LYS A 192 0.18 20.48 14.18
N LYS A 193 -1.05 20.96 14.29
CA LYS A 193 -1.34 22.40 14.11
C LYS A 193 -0.53 23.17 15.16
N PRO A 194 0.29 24.17 14.77
CA PRO A 194 0.94 25.04 15.74
C PRO A 194 -0.13 25.69 16.60
N LEU A 195 0.02 25.64 17.93
CA LEU A 195 -0.79 26.46 18.82
C LEU A 195 -0.44 27.91 18.51
N THR A 196 -1.32 28.57 17.77
CA THR A 196 -1.26 30.01 17.50
C THR A 196 -2.18 30.64 18.53
N PHE A 197 -1.58 31.27 19.54
CA PHE A 197 -2.31 32.19 20.41
C PHE A 197 -2.39 33.54 19.69
N PRO A 198 -3.56 34.19 19.64
CA PRO A 198 -3.69 35.55 19.12
C PRO A 198 -2.94 36.57 19.98
#